data_AF-A0AAV7ECY1-F1
#
_entry.id   AF-A0AAV7ECY1-F1
#
_cell.length_a   1.000
_cell.length_b   1.000
_cell.length_c   1.000
_cell.angle_alpha   90.00
_cell.angle_beta   90.00
_cell.angle_gamma   90.00
#
_symmetry.space_group_name_H-M   'P 1'
#
loop_
_entity.id
_entity.type
_entity.pdbx_description
1 polymer ?
#
loop_
_entity_poly.entity_id
_entity_poly.type
_entity_poly.pdbx_seq_one_letter_code
_entity_poly.pdbx_strand_id
1 'polypeptide(L)'
;MRTEVGEAEAQRQRFSSTSPTRDHQTQMKTERETRPLLIKKLPFLLLLVLSAISILRFIRIATNTASSSSSSSSSSLTTPQSHERLNPITKLPLQRLDDLTPKELRLLTGLVSRRAPCNLLVFGIGSYSPLLVNLNSGGTTLFLEDDSEVIKWAGERIDSRYVHSVNYPSRAERAFELLREARANPACAPHPESPLSSSTCPLALTSLPDEVFRRRWDVVVVDGPRGDCPEAPGRMEVIYSTGVMSRAGKNMADVVVHDVDRMIEKWYSWEFLCQENMVAAKGKLWHFRGHGLEWEGGWYPPPLLQVVVILELWKLLGPCVFWFGLSHNTRKKLFEEMRNVGDAALPMH
;
A
#
# COMPACT_ATOMS: atom_id res chain seq x y z
N MET A 1 -12.97 -44.93 67.13
CA MET A 1 -13.91 -46.07 67.32
C MET A 1 -15.31 -45.48 67.30
N ARG A 2 -16.09 -45.73 66.22
CA ARG A 2 -17.31 -46.59 66.23
C ARG A 2 -18.29 -46.18 67.36
N THR A 3 -19.55 -45.84 67.12
CA THR A 3 -20.50 -46.44 66.17
C THR A 3 -21.76 -45.57 66.05
N GLU A 4 -22.42 -45.62 64.89
CA GLU A 4 -23.81 -45.20 64.67
C GLU A 4 -24.82 -46.11 65.40
N VAL A 5 -26.09 -45.66 65.46
CA VAL A 5 -27.34 -46.36 65.05
C VAL A 5 -28.53 -46.13 66.03
N GLY A 6 -29.69 -45.79 65.44
CA GLY A 6 -31.07 -46.13 65.90
C GLY A 6 -31.95 -44.91 66.25
N GLU A 7 -32.91 -44.46 65.41
CA GLU A 7 -34.31 -44.96 65.26
C GLU A 7 -35.13 -44.91 66.57
N ALA A 8 -36.38 -44.46 66.68
CA ALA A 8 -37.43 -43.96 65.79
C ALA A 8 -38.59 -43.36 66.67
N GLU A 9 -39.70 -42.99 66.02
CA GLU A 9 -41.06 -42.70 66.57
C GLU A 9 -41.34 -41.28 67.12
N ALA A 10 -42.53 -40.70 67.03
CA ALA A 10 -43.66 -40.72 66.10
C ALA A 10 -44.64 -39.71 66.69
N GLN A 11 -45.12 -38.70 65.96
CA GLN A 11 -46.44 -38.15 66.31
C GLN A 11 -47.18 -37.57 65.11
N ARG A 12 -48.43 -38.02 65.05
CA ARG A 12 -49.43 -37.93 63.99
C ARG A 12 -50.48 -36.91 64.43
N GLN A 13 -51.05 -36.18 63.46
CA GLN A 13 -52.36 -35.47 63.42
C GLN A 13 -52.14 -34.11 62.72
N ARG A 14 -52.95 -33.65 61.75
CA ARG A 14 -54.25 -34.07 61.23
C ARG A 14 -54.42 -33.44 59.83
N PHE A 15 -55.15 -34.16 58.98
CA PHE A 15 -55.68 -33.75 57.68
C PHE A 15 -56.39 -32.39 57.71
N SER A 16 -56.13 -31.55 56.70
CA SER A 16 -57.20 -30.90 55.95
C SER A 16 -56.78 -30.73 54.50
N SER A 17 -57.61 -31.28 53.63
CA SER A 17 -57.56 -31.36 52.19
C SER A 17 -57.94 -30.04 51.53
N THR A 18 -57.12 -29.50 50.64
CA THR A 18 -57.62 -28.77 49.47
C THR A 18 -56.56 -28.74 48.38
N SER A 19 -56.91 -29.28 47.22
CA SER A 19 -56.28 -29.01 45.92
C SER A 19 -57.42 -28.81 44.92
N PRO A 20 -57.22 -28.26 43.71
CA PRO A 20 -56.15 -27.38 43.21
C PRO A 20 -56.73 -26.10 42.56
N THR A 21 -56.11 -24.93 42.72
CA THR A 21 -56.37 -23.80 41.81
C THR A 21 -55.24 -23.65 40.81
N ARG A 22 -55.59 -23.95 39.56
CA ARG A 22 -54.92 -23.49 38.35
C ARG A 22 -54.66 -21.99 38.46
N ASP A 23 -53.42 -21.59 38.16
CA ASP A 23 -53.06 -20.41 37.36
C ASP A 23 -51.65 -19.94 37.71
N HIS A 24 -50.65 -20.73 37.32
CA HIS A 24 -49.27 -20.27 37.25
C HIS A 24 -48.56 -20.83 36.00
N GLN A 25 -49.24 -20.75 34.84
CA GLN A 25 -48.60 -21.03 33.55
C GLN A 25 -49.01 -20.11 32.41
N THR A 26 -49.56 -18.93 32.71
CA THR A 26 -50.08 -18.00 31.69
C THR A 26 -49.49 -16.59 31.81
N GLN A 27 -48.22 -16.47 32.20
CA GLN A 27 -47.55 -15.16 32.22
C GLN A 27 -46.08 -15.18 31.74
N MET A 28 -45.75 -16.08 30.81
CA MET A 28 -44.49 -16.02 30.04
C MET A 28 -44.67 -16.33 28.56
N LYS A 29 -45.75 -15.83 27.94
CA LYS A 29 -45.94 -16.01 26.49
C LYS A 29 -46.71 -14.90 25.79
N THR A 30 -46.50 -13.63 26.13
CA THR A 30 -46.99 -12.53 25.27
C THR A 30 -46.22 -11.22 25.48
N GLU A 31 -44.88 -11.24 25.36
CA GLU A 31 -44.13 -9.98 25.20
C GLU A 31 -42.88 -10.12 24.32
N ARG A 32 -42.90 -11.09 23.40
CA ARG A 32 -41.78 -11.37 22.50
C ARG A 32 -42.22 -11.45 21.05
N GLU A 33 -43.10 -10.55 20.61
CA GLU A 33 -43.54 -10.55 19.23
C GLU A 33 -43.88 -9.16 18.67
N THR A 34 -43.10 -8.13 18.98
CA THR A 34 -43.14 -6.85 18.24
C THR A 34 -41.77 -6.25 17.93
N ARG A 35 -40.66 -6.91 18.31
CA ARG A 35 -39.29 -6.48 17.97
C ARG A 35 -38.51 -7.30 16.92
N PRO A 36 -39.09 -8.09 15.98
CA PRO A 36 -38.31 -8.68 14.90
C PRO A 36 -38.41 -7.93 13.56
N LEU A 37 -39.29 -6.92 13.43
CA LEU A 37 -39.53 -6.26 12.14
C LEU A 37 -38.68 -5.02 11.89
N LEU A 38 -38.21 -4.34 12.95
CA LEU A 38 -37.47 -3.07 12.83
C LEU A 38 -35.97 -3.29 12.59
N ILE A 39 -35.39 -4.36 13.14
CA ILE A 39 -33.96 -4.70 12.97
C ILE A 39 -33.69 -5.31 11.58
N LYS A 40 -34.68 -6.01 10.99
CA LYS A 40 -34.55 -6.59 9.64
C LYS A 40 -34.61 -5.56 8.51
N LYS A 41 -35.16 -4.36 8.77
CA LYS A 41 -35.25 -3.26 7.78
C LYS A 41 -34.08 -2.28 7.85
N LEU A 42 -33.26 -2.35 8.89
CA LEU A 42 -32.08 -1.52 9.07
C LEU A 42 -31.03 -1.65 7.95
N PRO A 43 -30.68 -2.85 7.44
CA PRO A 43 -29.71 -2.95 6.34
C PRO A 43 -30.27 -2.40 5.02
N PHE A 44 -31.58 -2.55 4.77
CA PHE A 44 -32.23 -2.01 3.59
C PHE A 44 -32.28 -0.47 3.61
N LEU A 45 -32.57 0.11 4.78
CA LEU A 45 -32.57 1.56 4.97
C LEU A 45 -31.16 2.15 4.80
N LEU A 46 -30.13 1.48 5.35
CA LEU A 46 -28.74 1.88 5.21
C LEU A 46 -28.29 1.86 3.73
N LEU A 47 -28.67 0.83 2.98
CA LEU A 47 -28.34 0.70 1.56
C LEU A 47 -29.01 1.79 0.71
N LEU A 48 -30.24 2.18 1.05
CA LEU A 48 -30.96 3.26 0.39
C LEU A 48 -30.31 4.63 0.68
N VAL A 49 -29.89 4.88 1.91
CA VAL A 49 -29.18 6.11 2.30
C VAL A 49 -27.81 6.21 1.61
N LEU A 50 -27.03 5.12 1.58
CA LEU A 50 -25.72 5.10 0.90
C LEU A 50 -25.86 5.28 -0.62
N SER A 51 -26.89 4.68 -1.22
CA SER A 51 -27.23 4.88 -2.64
C SER A 51 -27.58 6.33 -2.92
N ALA A 52 -28.42 6.96 -2.09
CA ALA A 52 -28.78 8.37 -2.24
C ALA A 52 -27.56 9.30 -2.13
N ILE A 53 -26.65 9.05 -1.18
CA ILE A 53 -25.40 9.82 -1.04
C ILE A 53 -24.51 9.66 -2.28
N SER A 54 -24.41 8.46 -2.84
CA SER A 54 -23.64 8.18 -4.06
C SER A 54 -24.24 8.88 -5.28
N ILE A 55 -25.57 8.89 -5.42
CA ILE A 55 -26.28 9.57 -6.51
C ILE A 55 -26.07 11.09 -6.41
N LEU A 56 -26.16 11.67 -5.19
CA LEU A 56 -25.91 13.09 -4.96
C LEU A 56 -24.47 13.50 -5.29
N ARG A 57 -23.48 12.63 -5.03
CA ARG A 57 -22.08 12.83 -5.44
C ARG A 57 -21.92 12.81 -6.96
N PHE A 58 -22.59 11.88 -7.64
CA PHE A 58 -22.59 11.80 -9.11
C PHE A 58 -23.24 13.02 -9.78
N ILE A 59 -24.36 13.51 -9.23
CA ILE A 59 -25.03 14.71 -9.75
C ILE A 59 -24.13 15.94 -9.62
N ARG A 60 -23.39 16.10 -8.50
CA ARG A 60 -22.42 17.20 -8.35
C ARG A 60 -21.27 17.17 -9.35
N ILE A 61 -20.83 15.98 -9.77
CA ILE A 61 -19.76 15.84 -10.78
C ILE A 61 -20.34 16.16 -12.16
N ALA A 62 -21.56 15.70 -12.46
CA ALA A 62 -22.23 15.98 -13.74
C ALA A 62 -22.53 17.48 -13.93
N THR A 63 -22.93 18.19 -12.87
CA THR A 63 -23.21 19.64 -12.96
C THR A 63 -21.97 20.51 -13.11
N ASN A 64 -20.78 20.01 -12.73
CA ASN A 64 -19.51 20.75 -12.86
C ASN A 64 -18.80 20.53 -14.20
N THR A 65 -19.34 19.69 -15.09
CA THR A 65 -18.70 19.36 -16.38
C THR A 65 -19.45 19.94 -17.60
N ALA A 66 -20.44 20.80 -17.37
CA ALA A 66 -21.24 21.42 -18.43
C ALA A 66 -20.98 22.93 -18.54
N SER A 67 -19.73 23.33 -18.81
CA SER A 67 -19.42 24.67 -19.33
C SER A 67 -17.94 24.83 -19.71
N SER A 68 -17.58 24.40 -20.93
CA SER A 68 -16.70 25.16 -21.82
C SER A 68 -16.40 24.36 -23.08
N SER A 69 -17.23 24.53 -24.10
CA SER A 69 -16.89 24.20 -25.49
C SER A 69 -16.83 25.50 -26.28
N SER A 70 -15.64 25.91 -26.70
CA SER A 70 -15.47 26.89 -27.77
C SER A 70 -14.38 26.38 -28.73
N SER A 71 -14.82 26.10 -29.94
CA SER A 71 -14.06 25.78 -31.13
C SER A 71 -13.27 26.97 -31.66
N SER A 72 -12.09 26.73 -32.23
CA SER A 72 -11.63 27.46 -33.41
C SER A 72 -10.60 26.65 -34.22
N SER A 73 -10.88 26.60 -35.51
CA SER A 73 -10.09 26.07 -36.62
C SER A 73 -9.03 27.07 -37.09
N SER A 74 -7.88 26.59 -37.57
CA SER A 74 -7.44 26.64 -38.98
C SER A 74 -5.93 26.85 -39.19
N SER A 75 -5.48 26.26 -40.30
CA SER A 75 -4.39 26.67 -41.21
C SER A 75 -2.92 26.38 -40.87
N SER A 76 -2.36 25.57 -41.77
CA SER A 76 -0.96 25.37 -42.13
C SER A 76 -0.23 26.66 -42.55
N LEU A 77 1.05 26.79 -42.16
CA LEU A 77 2.08 27.42 -42.99
C LEU A 77 3.49 26.94 -42.59
N THR A 78 4.37 26.94 -43.58
CA THR A 78 5.66 26.25 -43.69
C THR A 78 6.88 27.10 -43.24
N THR A 79 7.99 26.40 -42.91
CA THR A 79 9.44 26.77 -42.99
C THR A 79 10.10 27.72 -41.96
N PRO A 80 11.46 27.70 -41.75
CA PRO A 80 12.49 26.67 -41.98
C PRO A 80 13.46 26.40 -40.78
N GLN A 81 14.19 25.26 -40.88
CA GLN A 81 15.52 24.91 -40.33
C GLN A 81 16.06 25.50 -39.01
N SER A 82 16.42 24.61 -38.08
CA SER A 82 17.82 24.50 -37.64
C SER A 82 18.13 23.05 -37.24
N HIS A 83 19.15 22.50 -37.88
CA HIS A 83 19.68 21.17 -37.61
C HIS A 83 20.66 21.27 -36.44
N GLU A 84 20.31 20.67 -35.31
CA GLU A 84 21.33 20.15 -34.38
C GLU A 84 21.18 18.63 -34.32
N ARG A 85 22.03 18.00 -35.13
CA ARG A 85 22.11 16.56 -35.34
C ARG A 85 22.79 15.94 -34.11
N LEU A 86 22.00 15.48 -33.14
CA LEU A 86 22.48 14.55 -32.12
C LEU A 86 22.93 13.27 -32.85
N ASN A 87 24.23 12.98 -32.76
CA ASN A 87 24.83 11.79 -33.36
C ASN A 87 24.19 10.51 -32.81
N PRO A 88 23.92 9.49 -33.65
CA PRO A 88 23.44 8.20 -33.19
C PRO A 88 24.62 7.37 -32.67
N ILE A 89 24.96 7.54 -31.40
CA ILE A 89 25.96 6.71 -30.71
C ILE A 89 25.22 5.60 -29.95
N THR A 90 25.43 4.39 -30.47
CA THR A 90 25.34 3.07 -29.81
C THR A 90 24.01 2.72 -29.13
N LYS A 91 23.23 1.88 -29.82
CA LYS A 91 22.03 1.21 -29.32
C LYS A 91 22.37 0.25 -28.17
N LEU A 92 22.38 0.75 -26.94
CA LEU A 92 21.66 0.03 -25.89
C LEU A 92 20.17 0.25 -26.19
N PRO A 93 19.26 -0.74 -26.10
CA PRO A 93 17.85 -0.47 -26.31
C PRO A 93 17.41 0.59 -25.30
N LEU A 94 17.10 1.80 -25.77
CA LEU A 94 16.47 2.87 -24.99
C LEU A 94 15.17 2.41 -24.28
N GLN A 95 14.65 1.23 -24.65
CA GLN A 95 13.56 0.54 -23.97
C GLN A 95 13.92 -0.06 -22.60
N ARG A 96 15.21 -0.13 -22.23
CA ARG A 96 15.65 -0.72 -20.95
C ARG A 96 15.84 0.30 -19.83
N LEU A 97 15.92 1.59 -20.15
CA LEU A 97 15.94 2.68 -19.17
C LEU A 97 14.51 3.19 -19.05
N ASP A 98 13.82 2.82 -17.98
CA ASP A 98 12.45 3.28 -17.73
C ASP A 98 12.47 4.82 -17.59
N ASP A 99 11.87 5.50 -18.56
CA ASP A 99 11.83 6.96 -18.61
C ASP A 99 10.66 7.50 -17.77
N LEU A 100 10.97 8.40 -16.84
CA LEU A 100 9.95 9.18 -16.15
C LEU A 100 9.15 10.02 -17.16
N THR A 101 7.83 9.99 -17.07
CA THR A 101 6.99 10.90 -17.87
C THR A 101 7.32 12.36 -17.53
N PRO A 102 7.03 13.34 -18.40
CA PRO A 102 7.32 14.75 -18.12
C PRO A 102 6.71 15.27 -16.81
N LYS A 103 5.57 14.72 -16.36
CA LYS A 103 4.94 15.10 -15.10
C LYS A 103 5.63 14.46 -13.88
N GLU A 104 6.10 13.23 -14.02
CA GLU A 104 6.89 12.52 -13.00
C GLU A 104 8.25 13.20 -12.82
N LEU A 105 8.95 13.48 -13.93
CA LEU A 105 10.23 14.17 -13.90
C LEU A 105 10.11 15.57 -13.27
N ARG A 106 9.04 16.32 -13.58
CA ARG A 106 8.78 17.63 -12.93
C ARG A 106 8.54 17.51 -11.42
N LEU A 107 7.84 16.46 -10.97
CA LEU A 107 7.64 16.22 -9.55
C LEU A 107 8.99 15.94 -8.86
N LEU A 108 9.77 15.02 -9.43
CA LEU A 108 11.06 14.60 -8.87
C LEU A 108 12.08 15.76 -8.85
N THR A 109 12.30 16.41 -10.00
CA THR A 109 13.24 17.54 -10.10
C THR A 109 12.80 18.70 -9.22
N GLY A 110 11.50 19.03 -9.18
CA GLY A 110 10.98 20.06 -8.29
C GLY A 110 11.20 19.75 -6.81
N LEU A 111 11.15 18.47 -6.42
CA LEU A 111 11.48 18.02 -5.07
C LEU A 111 12.96 18.22 -4.75
N VAL A 112 13.84 17.69 -5.60
CA VAL A 112 15.30 17.78 -5.41
C VAL A 112 15.75 19.24 -5.39
N SER A 113 15.28 20.08 -6.32
CA SER A 113 15.63 21.50 -6.35
C SER A 113 15.23 22.29 -5.11
N ARG A 114 14.14 21.89 -4.41
CA ARG A 114 13.74 22.54 -3.15
C ARG A 114 14.60 22.14 -1.96
N ARG A 115 15.24 20.97 -2.02
CA ARG A 115 16.10 20.44 -0.96
C ARG A 115 17.58 20.75 -1.20
N ALA A 116 17.99 20.90 -2.47
CA ALA A 116 19.38 21.08 -2.87
C ALA A 116 20.04 22.34 -2.25
N PRO A 117 21.35 22.26 -1.89
CA PRO A 117 22.16 21.04 -1.85
C PRO A 117 21.72 20.12 -0.70
N CYS A 118 21.58 18.83 -0.99
CA CYS A 118 21.09 17.84 -0.02
C CYS A 118 21.80 16.50 -0.14
N ASN A 119 21.51 15.61 0.82
CA ASN A 119 21.87 14.21 0.74
C ASN A 119 20.78 13.46 -0.03
N LEU A 120 21.07 13.15 -1.30
CA LEU A 120 20.19 12.44 -2.23
C LEU A 120 20.66 10.99 -2.42
N LEU A 121 19.81 10.02 -2.06
CA LEU A 121 20.00 8.60 -2.34
C LEU A 121 19.05 8.15 -3.44
N VAL A 122 19.54 7.41 -4.42
CA VAL A 122 18.75 6.88 -5.52
C VAL A 122 19.04 5.38 -5.63
N PHE A 123 18.02 4.55 -5.48
CA PHE A 123 18.04 3.15 -5.86
C PHE A 123 17.59 3.06 -7.31
N GLY A 124 18.45 2.57 -8.20
CA GLY A 124 18.26 2.55 -9.65
C GLY A 124 18.93 3.73 -10.37
N ILE A 125 19.22 3.52 -11.65
CA ILE A 125 19.74 4.54 -12.57
C ILE A 125 18.84 4.63 -13.81
N GLY A 126 18.33 5.84 -14.06
CA GLY A 126 17.57 6.16 -15.27
C GLY A 126 18.18 7.30 -16.09
N SER A 127 17.52 7.64 -17.20
CA SER A 127 17.89 8.78 -18.08
C SER A 127 17.94 10.12 -17.35
N TYR A 128 17.18 10.26 -16.25
CA TYR A 128 17.12 11.45 -15.41
C TYR A 128 18.33 11.62 -14.47
N SER A 129 19.17 10.60 -14.29
CA SER A 129 20.25 10.59 -13.29
C SER A 129 21.26 11.75 -13.45
N PRO A 130 21.76 12.07 -14.66
CA PRO A 130 22.68 13.21 -14.84
C PRO A 130 22.04 14.55 -14.46
N LEU A 131 20.73 14.70 -14.70
CA LEU A 131 19.99 15.90 -14.32
C LEU A 131 19.92 16.04 -12.79
N LEU A 132 19.71 14.94 -12.06
CA LEU A 132 19.70 14.99 -10.59
C LEU A 132 21.07 15.35 -10.02
N VAL A 133 22.17 14.83 -10.59
CA VAL A 133 23.53 15.20 -10.19
C VAL A 133 23.75 16.70 -10.37
N ASN A 134 23.36 17.25 -11.52
CA ASN A 134 23.51 18.68 -11.80
C ASN A 134 22.64 19.55 -10.88
N LEU A 135 21.37 19.17 -10.65
CA LEU A 135 20.45 19.91 -9.78
C LEU A 135 20.90 19.91 -8.31
N ASN A 136 21.52 18.81 -7.86
CA ASN A 136 22.05 18.68 -6.50
C ASN A 136 23.53 19.08 -6.39
N SER A 137 24.00 20.00 -7.24
CA SER A 137 25.38 20.50 -7.20
C SER A 137 25.73 21.08 -5.84
N GLY A 138 26.85 20.63 -5.26
CA GLY A 138 27.26 20.99 -3.89
C GLY A 138 26.65 20.13 -2.79
N GLY A 139 25.68 19.27 -3.11
CA GLY A 139 25.15 18.23 -2.23
C GLY A 139 25.88 16.89 -2.39
N THR A 140 25.37 15.87 -1.70
CA THR A 140 25.81 14.49 -1.90
C THR A 140 24.75 13.72 -2.67
N THR A 141 25.14 13.06 -3.76
CA THR A 141 24.26 12.19 -4.53
C THR A 141 24.87 10.79 -4.59
N LEU A 142 24.07 9.76 -4.34
CA LEU A 142 24.50 8.36 -4.39
C LEU A 142 23.49 7.51 -5.14
N PHE A 143 23.95 6.73 -6.11
CA PHE A 143 23.16 5.77 -6.88
C PHE A 143 23.54 4.34 -6.50
N LEU A 144 22.56 3.48 -6.27
CA LEU A 144 22.71 2.05 -6.02
C LEU A 144 22.05 1.26 -7.15
N GLU A 145 22.82 0.50 -7.92
CA GLU A 145 22.36 -0.20 -9.12
C GLU A 145 22.88 -1.64 -9.15
N ASP A 146 22.08 -2.59 -9.62
CA ASP A 146 22.46 -4.01 -9.72
C ASP A 146 22.78 -4.45 -11.15
N ASP A 147 22.21 -3.78 -12.17
CA ASP A 147 22.43 -4.15 -13.56
C ASP A 147 23.76 -3.56 -14.09
N SER A 148 24.71 -4.45 -14.40
CA SER A 148 26.04 -4.06 -14.90
C SER A 148 26.01 -3.30 -16.23
N GLU A 149 25.02 -3.57 -17.09
CA GLU A 149 24.87 -2.86 -18.36
C GLU A 149 24.32 -1.44 -18.13
N VAL A 150 23.43 -1.26 -17.14
CA VAL A 150 22.96 0.06 -16.72
C VAL A 150 24.10 0.86 -16.10
N ILE A 151 24.93 0.25 -15.23
CA ILE A 151 26.12 0.90 -14.65
C ILE A 151 27.09 1.33 -15.75
N LYS A 152 27.36 0.46 -16.72
CA LYS A 152 28.24 0.76 -17.85
C LYS A 152 27.70 1.93 -18.68
N TRP A 153 26.40 1.94 -18.95
CA TRP A 153 25.74 3.06 -19.63
C TRP A 153 25.84 4.37 -18.84
N ALA A 154 25.74 4.29 -17.51
CA ALA A 154 25.84 5.44 -16.61
C ALA A 154 27.24 6.04 -16.58
N GLY A 155 28.29 5.22 -16.67
CA GLY A 155 29.69 5.66 -16.59
C GLY A 155 30.13 6.65 -17.68
N GLU A 156 29.38 6.77 -18.78
CA GLU A 156 29.61 7.79 -19.81
C GLU A 156 28.98 9.15 -19.47
N ARG A 157 28.12 9.23 -18.44
CA ARG A 157 27.19 10.34 -18.18
C ARG A 157 27.28 10.90 -16.76
N ILE A 158 27.62 10.06 -15.80
CA ILE A 158 27.83 10.43 -14.39
C ILE A 158 29.17 9.85 -13.91
N ASP A 159 29.86 10.61 -13.05
CA ASP A 159 31.12 10.15 -12.45
C ASP A 159 30.88 8.89 -11.62
N SER A 160 31.75 7.89 -11.77
CA SER A 160 31.64 6.59 -11.09
C SER A 160 31.68 6.72 -9.57
N ARG A 161 32.22 7.81 -9.00
CA ARG A 161 32.17 8.10 -7.56
C ARG A 161 30.75 8.19 -6.99
N TYR A 162 29.76 8.44 -7.84
CA TYR A 162 28.36 8.52 -7.45
C TYR A 162 27.65 7.17 -7.47
N VAL A 163 28.24 6.11 -8.03
CA VAL A 163 27.55 4.85 -8.33
C VAL A 163 28.16 3.70 -7.56
N HIS A 164 27.34 2.96 -6.83
CA HIS A 164 27.71 1.67 -6.26
C HIS A 164 26.93 0.54 -6.92
N SER A 165 27.66 -0.51 -7.29
CA SER A 165 27.05 -1.79 -7.62
C SER A 165 26.58 -2.47 -6.35
N VAL A 166 25.33 -2.93 -6.32
CA VAL A 166 24.74 -3.67 -5.20
C VAL A 166 24.08 -4.94 -5.70
N ASN A 167 23.87 -5.91 -4.81
CA ASN A 167 23.13 -7.13 -5.11
C ASN A 167 21.87 -7.20 -4.26
N TYR A 168 20.71 -7.25 -4.91
CA TYR A 168 19.42 -7.43 -4.23
C TYR A 168 19.07 -8.92 -4.18
N PRO A 169 19.00 -9.54 -2.99
CA PRO A 169 18.89 -10.99 -2.87
C PRO A 169 17.51 -11.54 -3.23
N SER A 170 16.45 -10.73 -3.11
CA SER A 170 15.07 -11.20 -3.28
C SER A 170 14.50 -10.95 -4.68
N ARG A 171 13.93 -12.01 -5.26
CA ARG A 171 13.18 -11.95 -6.53
C ARG A 171 11.75 -11.45 -6.33
N ALA A 172 11.22 -10.76 -7.33
CA ALA A 172 9.86 -10.20 -7.32
C ALA A 172 8.77 -11.25 -7.01
N GLU A 173 8.92 -12.49 -7.50
CA GLU A 173 7.99 -13.60 -7.23
C GLU A 173 7.81 -13.92 -5.73
N ARG A 174 8.80 -13.60 -4.89
CA ARG A 174 8.74 -13.83 -3.45
C ARG A 174 7.99 -12.73 -2.68
N ALA A 175 7.53 -11.68 -3.36
CA ALA A 175 6.98 -10.50 -2.71
C ALA A 175 5.84 -10.80 -1.73
N PHE A 176 4.93 -11.71 -2.08
CA PHE A 176 3.81 -12.07 -1.21
C PHE A 176 4.26 -12.85 0.03
N GLU A 177 5.17 -13.81 -0.15
CA GLU A 177 5.73 -14.60 0.95
C GLU A 177 6.50 -13.70 1.92
N LEU A 178 7.39 -12.85 1.41
CA LEU A 178 8.19 -11.92 2.21
C LEU A 178 7.33 -10.93 2.98
N LEU A 179 6.23 -10.45 2.39
CA LEU A 179 5.31 -9.55 3.08
C LEU A 179 4.62 -10.25 4.26
N ARG A 180 4.22 -11.52 4.07
CA ARG A 180 3.63 -12.35 5.13
C ARG A 180 4.64 -12.62 6.25
N GLU A 181 5.86 -12.98 5.90
CA GLU A 181 6.95 -13.21 6.87
C GLU A 181 7.27 -11.94 7.65
N ALA A 182 7.36 -10.80 6.97
CA ALA A 182 7.66 -9.52 7.60
C ALA A 182 6.57 -9.11 8.61
N ARG A 183 5.29 -9.27 8.27
CA ARG A 183 4.18 -9.00 9.19
C ARG A 183 4.19 -9.88 10.43
N ALA A 184 4.67 -11.12 10.31
CA ALA A 184 4.75 -12.06 11.42
C ALA A 184 6.04 -11.92 12.25
N ASN A 185 7.05 -11.19 11.75
CA ASN A 185 8.37 -11.11 12.37
C ASN A 185 8.55 -9.82 13.19
N PRO A 186 8.70 -9.89 14.53
CA PRO A 186 8.94 -8.71 15.36
C PRO A 186 10.19 -7.90 15.00
N ALA A 187 11.18 -8.53 14.36
CA ALA A 187 12.37 -7.82 13.87
C ALA A 187 12.06 -6.86 12.72
N CYS A 188 10.94 -7.06 12.02
CA CYS A 188 10.48 -6.15 10.97
C CYS A 188 9.66 -4.98 11.51
N ALA A 189 9.26 -4.99 12.79
CA ALA A 189 8.54 -3.89 13.40
C ALA A 189 9.40 -2.59 13.39
N PRO A 190 8.78 -1.41 13.34
CA PRO A 190 9.51 -0.15 13.23
C PRO A 190 10.06 0.19 14.63
N HIS A 191 11.28 -0.25 14.92
CA HIS A 191 11.92 0.01 16.20
C HIS A 191 12.84 1.24 16.11
N PRO A 192 12.63 2.28 16.94
CA PRO A 192 13.44 3.49 16.94
C PRO A 192 14.93 3.26 17.12
N GLU A 193 15.29 2.23 17.90
CA GLU A 193 16.65 2.01 18.38
C GLU A 193 17.40 0.89 17.66
N SER A 194 16.78 0.23 16.68
CA SER A 194 17.41 -0.88 15.95
C SER A 194 17.98 -0.39 14.62
N PRO A 195 19.32 -0.31 14.46
CA PRO A 195 19.92 0.04 13.19
C PRO A 195 19.54 -0.96 12.10
N LEU A 196 19.20 -0.45 10.91
CA LEU A 196 18.88 -1.28 9.76
C LEU A 196 19.99 -2.29 9.45
N SER A 197 21.27 -1.88 9.59
CA SER A 197 22.45 -2.71 9.33
C SER A 197 22.58 -3.94 10.24
N SER A 198 21.95 -3.94 11.41
CA SER A 198 21.92 -5.08 12.34
C SER A 198 20.57 -5.79 12.40
N SER A 199 19.62 -5.41 11.52
CA SER A 199 18.28 -5.99 11.53
C SER A 199 18.30 -7.45 11.08
N THR A 200 17.49 -8.29 11.74
CA THR A 200 17.24 -9.68 11.36
C THR A 200 15.94 -9.83 10.56
N CYS A 201 15.29 -8.73 10.18
CA CYS A 201 14.13 -8.75 9.30
C CYS A 201 14.53 -9.27 7.91
N PRO A 202 13.81 -10.23 7.30
CA PRO A 202 14.13 -10.73 5.96
C PRO A 202 14.05 -9.67 4.86
N LEU A 203 13.38 -8.53 5.10
CA LEU A 203 13.32 -7.41 4.16
C LEU A 203 14.45 -6.38 4.33
N ALA A 204 15.28 -6.50 5.38
CA ALA A 204 16.30 -5.51 5.66
C ALA A 204 17.51 -5.66 4.74
N LEU A 205 17.84 -4.62 3.98
CA LEU A 205 19.08 -4.55 3.21
C LEU A 205 20.25 -4.21 4.14
N THR A 206 20.91 -5.23 4.68
CA THR A 206 22.03 -5.09 5.63
C THR A 206 23.40 -4.98 4.95
N SER A 207 23.49 -5.38 3.68
CA SER A 207 24.75 -5.44 2.90
C SER A 207 24.94 -4.25 1.93
N LEU A 208 24.33 -3.10 2.22
CA LEU A 208 24.54 -1.86 1.45
C LEU A 208 25.89 -1.21 1.81
N PRO A 209 26.43 -0.32 0.96
CA PRO A 209 27.64 0.44 1.30
C PRO A 209 27.51 1.19 2.62
N ASP A 210 28.55 1.20 3.46
CA ASP A 210 28.55 1.84 4.79
C ASP A 210 28.09 3.31 4.78
N GLU A 211 28.34 4.00 3.67
CA GLU A 211 27.92 5.38 3.44
C GLU A 211 26.39 5.55 3.48
N VAL A 212 25.63 4.54 3.06
CA VAL A 212 24.16 4.52 3.11
C VAL A 212 23.67 4.57 4.55
N PHE A 213 24.30 3.81 5.46
CA PHE A 213 23.90 3.74 6.87
C PHE A 213 24.41 4.91 7.70
N ARG A 214 25.59 5.45 7.39
CA ARG A 214 26.20 6.54 8.16
C ARG A 214 25.62 7.91 7.84
N ARG A 215 24.98 8.07 6.68
CA ARG A 215 24.41 9.34 6.23
C ARG A 215 22.91 9.40 6.49
N ARG A 216 22.46 10.61 6.85
CA ARG A 216 21.03 10.95 6.85
C ARG A 216 20.65 11.49 5.49
N TRP A 217 19.67 10.86 4.85
CA TRP A 217 19.21 11.21 3.51
C TRP A 217 18.02 12.17 3.60
N ASP A 218 18.08 13.26 2.84
CA ASP A 218 17.02 14.26 2.75
C ASP A 218 15.96 13.87 1.72
N VAL A 219 16.41 13.25 0.63
CA VAL A 219 15.59 12.71 -0.45
C VAL A 219 16.06 11.31 -0.77
N VAL A 220 15.13 10.36 -0.81
CA VAL A 220 15.38 8.99 -1.28
C VAL A 220 14.48 8.70 -2.48
N VAL A 221 15.05 8.23 -3.57
CA VAL A 221 14.34 7.83 -4.79
C VAL A 221 14.45 6.32 -4.93
N VAL A 222 13.32 5.64 -5.07
CA VAL A 222 13.19 4.20 -5.26
C VAL A 222 12.68 3.96 -6.67
N ASP A 223 13.62 3.68 -7.58
CA ASP A 223 13.37 3.40 -9.00
C ASP A 223 14.01 2.09 -9.46
N GLY A 224 14.81 1.45 -8.60
CA GLY A 224 15.40 0.13 -8.78
C GLY A 224 15.27 -0.71 -7.51
N PRO A 225 15.50 -2.04 -7.60
CA PRO A 225 15.82 -2.81 -8.81
C PRO A 225 14.65 -2.92 -9.81
N ARG A 226 14.91 -3.47 -11.00
CA ARG A 226 13.96 -3.48 -12.14
C ARG A 226 12.58 -4.05 -11.85
N GLY A 227 12.49 -5.18 -11.15
CA GLY A 227 11.22 -5.82 -10.78
C GLY A 227 10.19 -5.99 -11.91
N ASP A 228 10.63 -6.15 -13.17
CA ASP A 228 9.76 -6.18 -14.36
C ASP A 228 9.32 -7.59 -14.77
N CYS A 229 9.92 -8.62 -14.18
CA CYS A 229 9.46 -10.01 -14.26
C CYS A 229 9.60 -10.73 -12.90
N PRO A 230 8.92 -11.87 -12.70
CA PRO A 230 8.94 -12.61 -11.43
C PRO A 230 10.35 -12.97 -10.94
N GLU A 231 11.25 -13.30 -11.86
CA GLU A 231 12.61 -13.74 -11.56
C GLU A 231 13.60 -12.58 -11.33
N ALA A 232 13.22 -11.36 -11.73
CA ALA A 232 14.04 -10.16 -11.53
C ALA A 232 14.09 -9.78 -10.04
N PRO A 233 15.16 -9.12 -9.58
CA PRO A 233 15.18 -8.56 -8.24
C PRO A 233 14.06 -7.53 -8.07
N GLY A 234 13.34 -7.61 -6.95
CA GLY A 234 12.15 -6.80 -6.69
C GLY A 234 12.40 -5.66 -5.71
N ARG A 235 11.58 -4.60 -5.76
CA ARG A 235 11.73 -3.39 -4.92
C ARG A 235 11.29 -3.56 -3.45
N MET A 236 10.90 -4.77 -3.04
CA MET A 236 10.39 -5.08 -1.70
C MET A 236 11.31 -4.59 -0.58
N GLU A 237 12.56 -5.04 -0.63
CA GLU A 237 13.56 -4.80 0.42
C GLU A 237 14.00 -3.32 0.42
N VAL A 238 14.07 -2.70 -0.76
CA VAL A 238 14.38 -1.27 -0.93
C VAL A 238 13.30 -0.39 -0.31
N ILE A 239 12.03 -0.67 -0.59
CA ILE A 239 10.90 0.10 -0.03
C ILE A 239 10.85 -0.06 1.49
N TYR A 240 10.99 -1.29 2.01
CA TYR A 240 11.05 -1.54 3.45
C TYR A 240 12.20 -0.77 4.11
N SER A 241 13.42 -0.94 3.60
CA SER A 241 14.64 -0.35 4.15
C SER A 241 14.57 1.18 4.13
N THR A 242 14.06 1.77 3.05
CA THR A 242 13.83 3.21 2.93
C THR A 242 12.78 3.69 3.94
N GLY A 243 11.71 2.91 4.14
CA GLY A 243 10.71 3.18 5.18
C GLY A 243 11.35 3.26 6.57
N VAL A 244 12.17 2.26 6.94
CA VAL A 244 12.89 2.24 8.22
C VAL A 244 13.83 3.44 8.36
N MET A 245 14.66 3.70 7.35
CA MET A 245 15.62 4.81 7.36
C MET A 245 14.94 6.18 7.43
N SER A 246 13.83 6.37 6.73
CA SER A 246 13.09 7.65 6.70
C SER A 246 12.44 8.02 8.04
N ARG A 247 12.18 7.04 8.91
CA ARG A 247 11.61 7.25 10.24
C ARG A 247 12.65 7.42 11.34
N ALA A 248 13.85 6.85 11.20
CA ALA A 248 14.88 6.83 12.24
C ALA A 248 15.51 8.22 12.56
N GLY A 249 15.05 9.30 11.93
CA GLY A 249 15.59 10.66 12.09
C GLY A 249 14.61 11.66 12.70
N LYS A 250 15.13 12.73 13.31
CA LYS A 250 14.34 13.90 13.73
C LYS A 250 13.88 14.78 12.54
N ASN A 251 14.55 14.67 11.40
CA ASN A 251 14.24 15.44 10.20
C ASN A 251 13.49 14.57 9.19
N MET A 252 12.49 15.15 8.53
CA MET A 252 11.64 14.46 7.56
C MET A 252 12.38 14.22 6.23
N ALA A 253 12.64 12.96 5.89
CA ALA A 253 13.10 12.56 4.57
C ALA A 253 11.91 12.53 3.59
N ASP A 254 12.07 13.08 2.39
CA ASP A 254 11.11 12.87 1.30
C ASP A 254 11.48 11.55 0.57
N VAL A 255 10.54 10.63 0.46
CA VAL A 255 10.73 9.34 -0.24
C VAL A 255 9.88 9.34 -1.49
N VAL A 256 10.46 8.97 -2.62
CA VAL A 256 9.76 8.88 -3.89
C VAL A 256 9.86 7.45 -4.41
N VAL A 257 8.74 6.83 -4.76
CA VAL A 257 8.68 5.47 -5.32
C VAL A 257 8.08 5.51 -6.71
N HIS A 258 8.77 4.94 -7.69
CA HIS A 258 8.30 4.80 -9.07
C HIS A 258 7.63 3.44 -9.31
N ASP A 259 7.04 3.25 -10.50
CA ASP A 259 6.33 2.02 -10.91
C ASP A 259 5.22 1.55 -9.96
N VAL A 260 4.58 2.47 -9.23
CA VAL A 260 3.48 2.13 -8.28
C VAL A 260 2.18 1.70 -8.98
N ASP A 261 2.16 1.64 -10.32
CA ASP A 261 1.13 0.96 -11.09
C ASP A 261 1.30 -0.58 -11.04
N ARG A 262 2.49 -1.06 -10.70
CA ARG A 262 2.76 -2.47 -10.39
C ARG A 262 2.34 -2.78 -8.96
N MET A 263 1.90 -4.03 -8.76
CA MET A 263 1.28 -4.44 -7.51
C MET A 263 2.25 -4.47 -6.33
N ILE A 264 3.48 -4.95 -6.55
CA ILE A 264 4.49 -5.12 -5.49
C ILE A 264 4.85 -3.76 -4.89
N GLU A 265 5.25 -2.81 -5.73
CA GLU A 265 5.63 -1.45 -5.36
C GLU A 265 4.50 -0.75 -4.62
N LYS A 266 3.27 -0.89 -5.12
CA LYS A 266 2.08 -0.29 -4.53
C LYS A 266 1.80 -0.83 -3.12
N TRP A 267 1.78 -2.15 -2.95
CA TRP A 267 1.46 -2.79 -1.67
C TRP A 267 2.56 -2.54 -0.64
N TYR A 268 3.82 -2.65 -1.03
CA TYR A 268 4.95 -2.39 -0.14
C TYR A 268 5.02 -0.91 0.25
N SER A 269 4.68 0.02 -0.66
CA SER A 269 4.61 1.45 -0.32
C SER A 269 3.50 1.73 0.70
N TRP A 270 2.32 1.13 0.53
CA TRP A 270 1.25 1.27 1.53
C TRP A 270 1.62 0.68 2.88
N GLU A 271 2.20 -0.52 2.90
CA GLU A 271 2.60 -1.19 4.13
C GLU A 271 3.70 -0.38 4.86
N PHE A 272 4.74 0.02 4.14
CA PHE A 272 5.99 0.46 4.78
C PHE A 272 6.26 1.97 4.72
N LEU A 273 5.54 2.72 3.89
CA LEU A 273 5.60 4.18 3.86
C LEU A 273 4.31 4.84 4.38
N CYS A 274 3.22 4.08 4.49
CA CYS A 274 1.88 4.50 4.91
C CYS A 274 1.20 5.47 3.93
N GLN A 275 -0.08 5.26 3.67
CA GLN A 275 -0.85 6.08 2.74
C GLN A 275 -1.02 7.52 3.27
N GLU A 276 -1.09 7.68 4.58
CA GLU A 276 -1.25 8.94 5.30
C GLU A 276 -0.05 9.87 5.10
N ASN A 277 1.13 9.29 4.85
CA ASN A 277 2.37 10.04 4.62
C ASN A 277 2.53 10.46 3.15
N MET A 278 1.59 10.08 2.28
CA MET A 278 1.64 10.44 0.86
C MET A 278 1.33 11.93 0.68
N VAL A 279 2.29 12.66 0.09
CA VAL A 279 2.19 14.10 -0.16
C VAL A 279 1.71 14.38 -1.58
N ALA A 280 2.14 13.59 -2.55
CA ALA A 280 1.76 13.76 -3.95
C ALA A 280 1.84 12.45 -4.74
N ALA A 281 1.05 12.38 -5.81
CA ALA A 281 1.13 11.33 -6.82
C ALA A 281 1.06 11.95 -8.22
N LYS A 282 1.95 11.53 -9.12
CA LYS A 282 1.95 11.92 -10.53
C LYS A 282 2.31 10.70 -11.38
N GLY A 283 1.38 10.26 -12.24
CA GLY A 283 1.59 9.06 -13.03
C GLY A 283 1.89 7.85 -12.14
N LYS A 284 3.01 7.18 -12.39
CA LYS A 284 3.54 6.03 -11.65
C LYS A 284 4.46 6.42 -10.49
N LEU A 285 4.64 7.72 -10.23
CA LEU A 285 5.54 8.23 -9.21
C LEU A 285 4.74 8.72 -7.99
N TRP A 286 4.97 8.10 -6.84
CA TRP A 286 4.40 8.52 -5.55
C TRP A 286 5.46 9.18 -4.68
N HIS A 287 5.10 10.26 -4.00
CA HIS A 287 5.94 11.00 -3.07
C HIS A 287 5.34 10.92 -1.67
N PHE A 288 6.15 10.45 -0.73
CA PHE A 288 5.88 10.32 0.69
C PHE A 288 6.79 11.23 1.49
N ARG A 289 6.35 11.61 2.68
CA ARG A 289 7.17 12.32 3.65
C ARG A 289 7.29 11.50 4.93
N GLY A 290 8.51 11.08 5.25
CA GLY A 290 8.79 10.39 6.50
C GLY A 290 8.49 11.32 7.68
N HIS A 291 7.71 10.83 8.64
CA HIS A 291 7.57 11.48 9.94
C HIS A 291 8.65 10.93 10.88
N GLY A 292 9.26 11.82 11.68
CA GLY A 292 10.15 11.39 12.75
C GLY A 292 9.41 10.54 13.79
N LEU A 293 10.16 9.85 14.64
CA LEU A 293 9.72 8.88 15.67
C LEU A 293 8.69 9.38 16.70
N GLU A 294 8.15 10.59 16.56
CA GLU A 294 7.08 11.14 17.40
C GLU A 294 5.69 10.58 17.03
N TRP A 295 5.63 9.64 16.09
CA TRP A 295 4.43 8.93 15.68
C TRP A 295 4.32 7.59 16.44
N GLU A 296 3.35 7.47 17.37
CA GLU A 296 3.08 6.25 18.14
C GLU A 296 2.35 5.14 17.34
N GLY A 297 2.15 5.34 16.04
CA GLY A 297 1.50 4.35 15.18
C GLY A 297 2.49 3.30 14.69
N GLY A 298 2.31 2.04 15.11
CA GLY A 298 2.95 0.89 14.46
C GLY A 298 2.54 0.75 12.98
N TRP A 299 3.12 -0.21 12.28
CA TRP A 299 2.76 -0.51 10.88
C TRP A 299 1.23 -0.65 10.74
N TYR A 300 0.61 0.22 9.95
CA TYR A 300 -0.81 0.08 9.64
C TYR A 300 -0.96 -1.04 8.62
N PRO A 301 -1.78 -2.07 8.90
CA PRO A 301 -2.23 -2.92 7.82
C PRO A 301 -3.00 -2.05 6.81
N PRO A 302 -2.93 -2.36 5.49
CA PRO A 302 -3.79 -1.70 4.50
C PRO A 302 -5.25 -1.79 4.96
N PRO A 303 -6.14 -0.87 4.55
CA PRO A 303 -7.52 -0.80 5.08
C PRO A 303 -8.24 -2.15 4.96
N LEU A 304 -8.20 -2.92 6.05
CA LEU A 304 -8.70 -4.30 6.15
C LEU A 304 -10.23 -4.37 5.97
N LEU A 305 -10.93 -3.24 6.05
CA LEU A 305 -12.38 -3.23 5.95
C LEU A 305 -12.90 -3.63 4.57
N GLN A 306 -12.18 -3.34 3.47
CA GLN A 306 -12.66 -3.72 2.14
C GLN A 306 -12.39 -5.19 1.83
N VAL A 307 -11.21 -5.71 2.18
CA VAL A 307 -10.81 -7.09 1.87
C VAL A 307 -11.55 -8.10 2.73
N VAL A 308 -11.74 -7.82 4.02
CA VAL A 308 -12.47 -8.71 4.94
C VAL A 308 -13.96 -8.76 4.58
N VAL A 309 -14.57 -7.63 4.22
CA VAL A 309 -15.98 -7.59 3.79
C VAL A 309 -16.20 -8.34 2.48
N ILE A 310 -15.28 -8.23 1.52
CA ILE A 310 -15.36 -8.95 0.24
C ILE A 310 -15.19 -10.47 0.45
N LEU A 311 -14.25 -10.89 1.29
CA LEU A 311 -14.02 -12.31 1.61
C LEU A 311 -15.18 -12.92 2.41
N GLU A 312 -15.76 -12.20 3.37
CA GLU A 312 -16.90 -12.68 4.15
C GLU A 312 -18.19 -12.72 3.33
N LEU A 313 -18.41 -11.76 2.41
CA LEU A 313 -19.53 -11.82 1.46
C LEU A 313 -19.40 -12.98 0.46
N TRP A 314 -18.18 -13.30 0.02
CA TRP A 314 -17.91 -14.45 -0.83
C TRP A 314 -18.20 -15.78 -0.12
N LYS A 315 -17.80 -15.92 1.15
CA LYS A 315 -18.11 -17.08 2.00
C LYS A 315 -19.62 -17.22 2.28
N LEU A 316 -20.33 -16.12 2.50
CA LEU A 316 -21.76 -16.12 2.83
C LEU A 316 -22.68 -16.40 1.63
N LEU A 317 -22.34 -15.92 0.44
CA LEU A 317 -23.21 -16.02 -0.75
C LEU A 317 -22.83 -17.17 -1.68
N GLY A 318 -21.60 -17.66 -1.62
CA GLY A 318 -21.07 -18.67 -2.53
C GLY A 318 -20.78 -18.11 -3.94
N PRO A 319 -19.89 -18.75 -4.72
CA PRO A 319 -19.36 -18.21 -5.98
C PRO A 319 -20.45 -17.96 -7.04
N CYS A 320 -21.51 -18.76 -7.05
CA CYS A 320 -22.59 -18.63 -8.05
C CYS A 320 -23.55 -17.46 -7.78
N VAL A 321 -23.90 -17.18 -6.52
CA VAL A 321 -24.86 -16.11 -6.18
C VAL A 321 -24.20 -14.74 -6.27
N PHE A 322 -22.92 -14.66 -5.86
CA PHE A 322 -22.13 -13.45 -5.95
C PHE A 322 -21.92 -12.97 -7.39
N TRP A 323 -21.77 -13.89 -8.35
CA TRP A 323 -21.50 -13.57 -9.76
C TRP A 323 -22.77 -13.22 -10.57
N PHE A 324 -23.88 -13.91 -10.33
CA PHE A 324 -25.10 -13.74 -11.14
C PHE A 324 -26.11 -12.72 -10.58
N GLY A 325 -25.98 -12.30 -9.32
CA GLY A 325 -26.85 -11.28 -8.71
C GLY A 325 -26.50 -9.83 -9.07
N LEU A 326 -25.38 -9.58 -9.76
CA LEU A 326 -24.87 -8.24 -10.05
C LEU A 326 -25.14 -7.81 -11.50
N SER A 327 -25.52 -6.54 -11.66
CA SER A 327 -25.68 -5.93 -12.99
C SER A 327 -24.37 -6.05 -13.79
N HIS A 328 -24.45 -6.09 -15.12
CA HIS A 328 -23.26 -6.20 -15.98
C HIS A 328 -22.23 -5.08 -15.72
N ASN A 329 -22.69 -3.85 -15.46
CA ASN A 329 -21.81 -2.73 -15.13
C ASN A 329 -21.20 -2.85 -13.73
N THR A 330 -21.95 -3.42 -12.77
CA THR A 330 -21.42 -3.71 -11.43
C THR A 330 -20.37 -4.82 -11.51
N ARG A 331 -20.58 -5.86 -12.33
CA ARG A 331 -19.57 -6.90 -12.60
C ARG A 331 -18.31 -6.34 -13.23
N LYS A 332 -18.40 -5.46 -14.22
CA LYS A 332 -17.22 -4.79 -14.81
C LYS A 332 -16.44 -3.96 -13.78
N LYS A 333 -17.15 -3.18 -12.96
CA LYS A 333 -16.53 -2.34 -11.92
C LYS A 333 -15.91 -3.18 -10.79
N LEU A 334 -16.58 -4.26 -10.38
CA LEU A 334 -16.06 -5.21 -9.40
C LEU A 334 -14.88 -6.00 -9.97
N PHE A 335 -14.85 -6.30 -11.27
CA PHE A 335 -13.73 -6.97 -11.94
C PHE A 335 -12.54 -6.02 -12.15
N GLU A 336 -12.77 -4.72 -12.32
CA GLU A 336 -11.72 -3.69 -12.29
C GLU A 336 -11.18 -3.44 -10.88
N GLU A 337 -12.04 -3.38 -9.86
CA GLU A 337 -11.61 -3.34 -8.46
C GLU A 337 -10.91 -4.64 -8.04
N MET A 338 -11.40 -5.81 -8.45
CA MET A 338 -10.75 -7.10 -8.25
C MET A 338 -9.53 -7.30 -9.12
N ARG A 339 -9.31 -6.55 -10.20
CA ARG A 339 -8.00 -6.51 -10.89
C ARG A 339 -7.02 -5.60 -10.15
N ASN A 340 -7.54 -4.58 -9.48
CA ASN A 340 -6.77 -3.68 -8.60
C ASN A 340 -6.53 -4.26 -7.19
N VAL A 341 -7.26 -5.31 -6.80
CA VAL A 341 -7.19 -6.01 -5.49
C VAL A 341 -6.73 -7.48 -5.64
N GLY A 342 -7.02 -8.12 -6.76
CA GLY A 342 -6.90 -9.56 -6.98
C GLY A 342 -5.68 -9.96 -7.81
N ASP A 343 -4.52 -9.89 -7.18
CA ASP A 343 -3.73 -11.12 -6.99
C ASP A 343 -3.62 -11.50 -5.49
N ALA A 344 -4.38 -10.87 -4.59
CA ALA A 344 -4.58 -11.36 -3.22
C ALA A 344 -5.90 -12.15 -3.13
N ALA A 345 -5.87 -13.40 -3.60
CA ALA A 345 -6.59 -14.54 -3.05
C ALA A 345 -6.80 -15.60 -4.14
N LEU A 346 -6.15 -16.76 -4.00
CA LEU A 346 -6.68 -18.10 -4.30
C LEU A 346 -5.74 -19.14 -3.62
N PRO A 347 -6.23 -20.34 -3.29
CA PRO A 347 -6.61 -20.71 -1.93
C PRO A 347 -5.52 -21.49 -1.18
N MET A 348 -5.56 -21.39 0.16
CA MET A 348 -5.08 -22.49 1.00
C MET A 348 -6.04 -23.68 0.83
N HIS A 349 -5.51 -24.77 0.28
CA HIS A 349 -5.80 -26.11 0.75
C HIS A 349 -4.50 -26.91 0.79
#